data_AF-A0AAU0MH06-F1
#
_entry.id   AF-A0AAU0MH06-F1
#
_cell.length_a   1.000
_cell.length_b   1.000
_cell.length_c   1.000
_cell.angle_alpha   90.00
_cell.angle_beta   90.00
_cell.angle_gamma   90.00
#
_symmetry.space_group_name_H-M   'P 1'
#
loop_
_entity.id
_entity.type
_entity.pdbx_description
1 polymer ?
#
loop_
_entity_poly.entity_id
_entity_poly.type
_entity_poly.pdbx_seq_one_letter_code
_entity_poly.pdbx_strand_id
1 'polypeptide(L)'
;MTAHSHDHDHGAHDHAHHDHDHGSHHHHEPAPGASERVRCPVMPGNLVNPEEAESKGLFRDYEGSRYWFCCADCGPLWDADPARYAAAA
;
A
#
# COMPACT_ATOMS: atom_id res chain seq x y z
N MET A 1 50.23 25.15 36.07
CA MET A 1 49.23 24.12 35.69
C MET A 1 47.89 24.82 35.88
N THR A 2 47.29 25.47 34.88
CA THR A 2 46.65 24.86 33.71
C THR A 2 46.37 25.95 32.69
N ALA A 3 46.74 25.68 31.45
CA ALA A 3 46.49 26.50 30.27
C ALA A 3 45.00 26.78 30.08
N HIS A 4 44.65 28.02 29.75
CA HIS A 4 43.35 28.35 29.17
C HIS A 4 43.58 29.27 27.96
N SER A 5 44.19 28.66 26.94
CA SER A 5 43.99 29.06 25.55
C SER A 5 42.82 28.26 25.03
N HIS A 6 41.79 28.94 24.52
CA HIS A 6 41.02 28.60 23.32
C HIS A 6 39.83 29.57 23.24
N ASP A 7 40.12 30.76 22.74
CA ASP A 7 39.12 31.58 22.05
C ASP A 7 38.94 30.94 20.67
N HIS A 8 37.75 30.43 20.39
CA HIS A 8 37.35 29.96 19.06
C HIS A 8 36.19 30.84 18.63
N ASP A 9 36.56 31.92 17.95
CA ASP A 9 35.74 32.64 17.00
C ASP A 9 35.12 31.62 16.02
N HIS A 10 33.80 31.46 16.10
CA HIS A 10 33.01 30.75 15.09
C HIS A 10 32.27 31.79 14.23
N GLY A 11 33.03 32.66 13.57
CA GLY A 11 32.54 33.54 12.51
C GLY A 11 32.55 32.81 11.16
N ALA A 12 31.37 32.66 10.56
CA ALA A 12 31.08 32.20 9.20
C ALA A 12 30.80 30.71 9.01
N HIS A 13 29.59 30.30 9.41
CA HIS A 13 28.85 29.28 8.69
C HIS A 13 27.62 29.93 8.05
N ASP A 14 27.79 30.42 6.82
CA ASP A 14 26.66 30.70 5.92
C ASP A 14 26.09 29.34 5.50
N HIS A 15 25.16 28.84 6.30
CA HIS A 15 24.26 27.77 5.88
C HIS A 15 22.87 28.37 5.84
N ALA A 16 22.51 28.89 4.68
CA ALA A 16 21.12 29.03 4.27
C ALA A 16 20.50 27.62 4.25
N HIS A 17 20.05 27.16 5.41
CA HIS A 17 19.18 26.01 5.52
C HIS A 17 17.85 26.41 4.89
N HIS A 18 17.70 26.05 3.61
CA HIS A 18 16.44 26.11 2.89
C HIS A 18 15.43 25.27 3.65
N ASP A 19 14.49 25.99 4.24
CA ASP A 19 13.30 25.52 4.86
C ASP A 19 12.29 25.13 3.76
N HIS A 20 11.89 23.86 3.78
CA HIS A 20 10.66 23.29 3.19
C HIS A 20 10.61 23.01 1.67
N ASP A 21 10.64 21.71 1.31
CA ASP A 21 9.47 21.02 0.73
C ASP A 21 9.70 19.48 0.76
N HIS A 22 9.05 18.80 1.71
CA HIS A 22 8.81 17.34 1.64
C HIS A 22 7.40 17.08 1.10
N GLY A 23 6.98 17.85 0.10
CA GLY A 23 5.67 17.79 -0.54
C GLY A 23 5.60 16.72 -1.62
N SER A 24 5.69 15.45 -1.24
CA SER A 24 5.00 14.30 -1.88
C SER A 24 5.48 12.96 -1.30
N HIS A 25 5.57 12.86 0.02
CA HIS A 25 5.25 11.58 0.63
C HIS A 25 3.74 11.47 0.55
N HIS A 26 3.23 10.84 -0.51
CA HIS A 26 1.91 10.25 -0.47
C HIS A 26 1.93 9.17 0.61
N HIS A 27 1.78 9.60 1.86
CA HIS A 27 1.06 8.81 2.84
C HIS A 27 -0.36 8.71 2.30
N HIS A 28 -0.57 7.75 1.40
CA HIS A 28 -1.81 7.00 1.45
C HIS A 28 -1.83 6.43 2.85
N GLU A 29 -2.51 7.11 3.77
CA GLU A 29 -2.93 6.50 5.03
C GLU A 29 -3.80 5.31 4.61
N PRO A 30 -3.30 4.05 4.68
CA PRO A 30 -4.24 2.96 4.62
C PRO A 30 -5.01 3.05 5.93
N ALA A 31 -6.34 3.12 5.83
CA ALA A 31 -7.18 2.97 6.99
C ALA A 31 -6.75 1.70 7.77
N PRO A 32 -6.84 1.67 9.11
CA PRO A 32 -6.50 0.48 9.88
C PRO A 32 -7.53 -0.63 9.62
N GLY A 33 -7.31 -1.36 8.52
CA GLY A 33 -8.02 -2.56 8.07
C GLY A 33 -7.19 -3.44 7.12
N ALA A 34 -6.00 -2.96 6.69
CA ALA A 34 -5.20 -3.49 5.59
C ALA A 34 -4.33 -4.74 5.87
N SER A 35 -4.76 -5.65 6.75
CA SER A 35 -4.05 -6.94 6.95
C SER A 35 -4.84 -8.17 6.52
N GLU A 36 -6.13 -8.04 6.21
CA GLU A 36 -6.96 -9.15 5.73
C GLU A 36 -6.83 -9.30 4.20
N ARG A 37 -5.66 -9.74 3.73
CA ARG A 37 -5.49 -10.04 2.30
C ARG A 37 -6.27 -11.30 1.97
N VAL A 38 -7.19 -11.20 1.02
CA VAL A 38 -8.02 -12.31 0.58
C VAL A 38 -7.31 -13.10 -0.52
N ARG A 39 -7.52 -14.41 -0.56
CA ARG A 39 -6.89 -15.26 -1.57
C ARG A 39 -7.62 -15.09 -2.90
N CYS A 40 -6.90 -14.89 -3.99
CA CYS A 40 -7.51 -14.83 -5.31
C CYS A 40 -8.13 -16.21 -5.63
N PRO A 41 -9.44 -16.31 -5.88
CA PRO A 41 -10.09 -17.61 -6.14
C PRO A 41 -9.58 -18.29 -7.41
N VAL A 42 -9.23 -17.48 -8.41
CA VAL A 42 -8.74 -17.94 -9.72
C VAL A 42 -7.31 -18.45 -9.61
N MET A 43 -6.50 -17.79 -8.78
CA MET A 43 -5.10 -18.15 -8.54
C MET A 43 -4.79 -18.10 -7.03
N PRO A 44 -4.93 -19.23 -6.32
CA PRO A 44 -4.69 -19.30 -4.88
C PRO A 44 -3.25 -18.86 -4.46
N GLY A 45 -2.30 -18.80 -5.38
CA GLY A 45 -0.95 -18.30 -5.10
C GLY A 45 -0.87 -16.79 -4.87
N ASN A 46 -1.94 -16.03 -5.16
CA ASN A 46 -1.92 -14.57 -5.12
C ASN A 46 -2.84 -14.03 -4.01
N LEU A 47 -2.33 -13.07 -3.25
CA LEU A 47 -3.06 -12.39 -2.18
C LEU A 47 -3.53 -11.04 -2.70
N VAL A 48 -4.83 -10.79 -2.56
CA VAL A 48 -5.50 -9.58 -3.01
C VAL A 48 -5.72 -8.68 -1.81
N ASN A 49 -5.42 -7.39 -1.97
CA ASN A 49 -5.90 -6.40 -1.02
C ASN A 49 -7.34 -6.02 -1.41
N PRO A 50 -8.36 -6.30 -0.57
CA PRO A 50 -9.75 -5.95 -0.86
C PRO A 50 -9.91 -4.45 -1.12
N GLU A 51 -9.20 -3.57 -0.41
CA GLU A 51 -9.28 -2.11 -0.63
C GLU A 51 -8.78 -1.72 -2.03
N GLU A 52 -7.66 -2.29 -2.47
CA GLU A 52 -7.10 -2.02 -3.79
C GLU A 52 -8.03 -2.57 -4.89
N ALA A 53 -8.55 -3.78 -4.68
CA ALA A 53 -9.48 -4.40 -5.60
C ALA A 53 -10.80 -3.61 -5.67
N GLU A 54 -11.34 -3.12 -4.56
CA GLU A 54 -12.54 -2.27 -4.55
C GLU A 54 -12.31 -0.93 -5.24
N SER A 55 -11.18 -0.27 -4.94
CA SER A 55 -10.78 0.98 -5.61
C SER A 55 -10.65 0.82 -7.13
N LYS A 56 -10.20 -0.36 -7.59
CA LYS A 56 -10.10 -0.71 -9.02
C LYS A 56 -11.37 -1.33 -9.62
N GLY A 57 -12.40 -1.62 -8.81
CA GLY A 57 -13.59 -2.35 -9.28
C GLY A 57 -13.36 -3.83 -9.62
N LEU A 58 -12.28 -4.43 -9.10
CA LEU A 58 -11.87 -5.83 -9.28
C LEU A 58 -12.51 -6.74 -8.23
N PHE A 59 -13.83 -6.62 -8.02
CA PHE A 59 -14.60 -7.48 -7.12
C PHE A 59 -15.86 -8.02 -7.82
N ARG A 60 -16.37 -9.16 -7.36
CA ARG A 60 -17.63 -9.76 -7.81
C ARG A 60 -18.40 -10.29 -6.62
N ASP A 61 -19.69 -9.96 -6.55
CA ASP A 61 -20.60 -10.51 -5.57
C ASP A 61 -21.27 -11.77 -6.17
N TYR A 62 -21.15 -12.90 -5.49
CA TYR A 62 -21.71 -14.19 -5.92
C TYR A 62 -22.30 -14.92 -4.70
N GLU A 63 -23.54 -15.38 -4.80
CA GLU A 63 -24.29 -16.03 -3.70
C GLU A 63 -24.34 -15.23 -2.37
N GLY A 64 -24.22 -13.89 -2.45
CA GLY A 64 -24.20 -13.02 -1.27
C GLY A 64 -22.81 -12.88 -0.62
N SER A 65 -21.79 -13.52 -1.19
CA SER A 65 -20.38 -13.36 -0.81
C SER A 65 -19.67 -12.44 -1.81
N ARG A 66 -18.87 -11.50 -1.30
CA ARG A 66 -18.00 -10.66 -2.13
C ARG A 66 -16.66 -11.34 -2.32
N TYR A 67 -16.23 -11.47 -3.57
CA TYR A 67 -14.95 -12.02 -3.98
C TYR A 67 -14.11 -10.93 -4.63
N TRP A 68 -12.81 -10.93 -4.35
CA TRP A 68 -11.85 -9.96 -4.90
C TRP A 68 -10.81 -10.65 -5.76
N PHE A 69 -10.33 -9.94 -6.78
CA PHE A 69 -9.37 -10.45 -7.74
C PHE A 69 -8.05 -9.69 -7.69
N CYS A 70 -6.93 -10.41 -7.90
CA CYS A 70 -5.62 -9.77 -7.98
C CYS A 70 -5.43 -8.98 -9.27
N CYS A 71 -6.25 -9.23 -10.30
CA CYS A 71 -6.01 -8.75 -11.66
C CYS A 71 -7.29 -8.58 -12.47
N ALA A 72 -7.25 -7.75 -13.52
CA ALA A 72 -8.39 -7.58 -14.43
C ALA A 72 -8.69 -8.84 -15.26
N ASP A 73 -7.67 -9.64 -15.57
CA ASP A 73 -7.79 -10.92 -16.29
C ASP A 73 -8.47 -12.02 -15.46
N CYS A 74 -8.44 -11.87 -14.14
CA CYS A 74 -9.06 -12.79 -13.20
C CYS A 74 -10.60 -12.69 -13.27
N GLY A 75 -11.14 -11.52 -13.63
CA GLY A 75 -12.58 -11.29 -13.83
C GLY A 75 -13.20 -12.21 -14.89
N PRO A 76 -12.77 -12.20 -16.15
CA PRO A 76 -13.33 -13.07 -17.18
C PRO A 76 -13.13 -14.57 -16.89
N LEU A 77 -12.05 -14.96 -16.21
CA LEU A 77 -11.86 -16.34 -15.74
C LEU A 77 -12.92 -16.72 -14.70
N TRP A 78 -13.17 -15.85 -13.73
CA TRP A 78 -14.25 -16.05 -12.76
C TRP A 78 -15.62 -16.07 -13.43
N ASP A 79 -15.91 -15.15 -14.34
CA ASP A 79 -17.18 -15.07 -15.08
C ASP A 79 -17.44 -16.32 -15.95
N ALA A 80 -16.39 -17.05 -16.37
CA ALA A 80 -16.53 -18.31 -17.10
C ALA A 80 -17.04 -19.46 -16.22
N ASP A 81 -16.60 -19.55 -14.97
CA ASP A 81 -16.93 -20.65 -14.05
C ASP A 81 -17.04 -20.18 -12.58
N PRO A 82 -17.96 -19.25 -12.25
CA PRO A 82 -17.98 -18.61 -10.93
C PRO A 82 -18.27 -19.62 -9.81
N ALA A 83 -19.10 -20.63 -10.07
CA ALA A 83 -19.39 -21.71 -9.12
C ALA A 83 -18.15 -22.54 -8.74
N ARG A 84 -17.20 -22.75 -9.68
CA ARG A 84 -15.97 -23.51 -9.37
C ARG A 84 -15.05 -22.73 -8.47
N TYR A 85 -14.91 -21.44 -8.71
CA TYR A 85 -14.02 -20.57 -7.97
C TYR A 85 -14.62 -20.15 -6.62
N ALA A 86 -15.94 -19.95 -6.54
CA ALA A 86 -16.64 -19.68 -5.28
C ALA A 86 -16.52 -20.83 -4.27
N ALA A 87 -16.46 -22.08 -4.74
CA ALA A 87 -16.22 -23.24 -3.88
C ALA A 87 -14.75 -23.37 -3.42
N ALA A 88 -13.82 -22.68 -4.08
CA ALA A 88 -12.37 -22.78 -3.83
C ALA A 88 -11.78 -21.57 -3.07
N ALA A 89 -12.59 -20.53 -2.85
CA ALA A 89 -12.26 -19.29 -2.16
C ALA A 89 -12.56 -19.40 -0.66
#